data_AF-A0A8J2V1T4-F1
#
_entry.id   AF-A0A8J2V1T4-F1
#
_cell.length_a   1.000
_cell.length_b   1.000
_cell.length_c   1.000
_cell.angle_alpha   90.00
_cell.angle_beta   90.00
_cell.angle_gamma   90.00
#
_symmetry.space_group_name_H-M   'P 1'
#
loop_
_entity.id
_entity.type
_entity.pdbx_description
1 polymer ?
#
loop_
_entity_poly.entity_id
_entity_poly.type
_entity_poly.pdbx_seq_one_letter_code
_entity_poly.pdbx_strand_id
1 'polypeptide(L)'
;MGGGGIRFSCVVDRDEIFRHQALKWLRGLTELAGVSPDDIIIHHTHRTSPDDVAEFTRRGIRTRAIKVINPRRPHCNKIEQLRSSFLQEADLAVLCDCDTLFVTDPRPYLPAGAVAAAVVDRPNPPLSVFEVLLNRAGLSRQCPDIPTTVGKEMTLFENRNGGLYSLPGPLLPALHPCWRKWAEWLEGHTDVLQTYAFHIDQISFALACIEMKIEPALLPAGMNYPAHMAAHRLADTAPVMLHYHRSVEDDGTIKPSGHPVVGSAISHVNAQLARPARLKVRRRLVLHVGLPKTGTSSLQLWSFNHREQLRAQGIGYPAPSEGTAMPKHQFIVTDLQRGRFERTQQALAECDEPTVILSTEGLTNHLYDFRPAALQAFRTLLEDFEISIFMTYRQPEAWLKSYHKQCEINPGNDAYHYGMGLDVAAFGQLPRVRRLLDIGMLKQDCLAAFGAKEIVAVDFDDDWAGRFVELCGYRPAGPVVMGRVNESVPDWIFDAVLRINRQKLPAEARTAWLGTLQRVSATRHSGLMQYDLKATTTGLWRHLDPSLIEKIATPDDCWNGYDGLVRDLIAAAGTPDMICPGTATGTETGTATGTKTAATVTGRA
;
A
#
# COMPACT_ATOMS: atom_id res chain seq x y z
N MET A 1 -5.49 -1.15 -24.88
CA MET A 1 -6.90 -0.77 -25.08
C MET A 1 -7.74 -1.86 -24.42
N GLY A 2 -8.17 -1.65 -23.17
CA GLY A 2 -9.02 -2.61 -22.46
C GLY A 2 -10.48 -2.38 -22.87
N GLY A 3 -11.17 -3.44 -23.32
CA GLY A 3 -12.61 -3.38 -23.60
C GLY A 3 -13.39 -2.99 -22.34
N GLY A 4 -14.42 -2.16 -22.50
CA GLY A 4 -15.25 -1.72 -21.38
C GLY A 4 -15.92 -2.92 -20.70
N GLY A 5 -15.86 -3.00 -19.38
CA GLY A 5 -16.56 -4.02 -18.61
C GLY A 5 -17.90 -3.51 -18.07
N ILE A 6 -18.58 -4.33 -17.28
CA ILE A 6 -19.71 -3.90 -16.44
C ILE A 6 -19.13 -3.40 -15.12
N ARG A 7 -19.44 -2.16 -14.73
CA ARG A 7 -18.90 -1.52 -13.52
C ARG A 7 -20.02 -1.14 -12.56
N PHE A 8 -19.82 -1.38 -11.26
CA PHE A 8 -20.84 -1.22 -10.22
C PHE A 8 -20.53 -0.04 -9.30
N SER A 9 -21.57 0.67 -8.87
CA SER A 9 -21.41 1.87 -8.06
C SER A 9 -22.55 2.11 -7.07
N CYS A 10 -22.23 2.49 -5.84
CA CYS A 10 -23.18 3.06 -4.87
C CYS A 10 -22.67 4.42 -4.33
N VAL A 11 -23.50 5.11 -3.53
CA VAL A 11 -23.14 6.38 -2.88
C VAL A 11 -23.27 6.26 -1.38
N VAL A 12 -22.17 6.49 -0.65
CA VAL A 12 -22.17 6.59 0.81
C VAL A 12 -22.23 8.06 1.22
N ASP A 13 -23.19 8.41 2.09
CA ASP A 13 -23.31 9.76 2.65
C ASP A 13 -22.98 9.76 4.16
N ARG A 14 -23.28 10.85 4.87
CA ARG A 14 -22.92 11.08 6.28
C ARG A 14 -23.43 10.03 7.27
N ASP A 15 -24.63 9.51 7.05
CA ASP A 15 -25.29 8.61 8.01
C ASP A 15 -24.59 7.25 8.04
N GLU A 16 -24.29 6.75 9.25
CA GLU A 16 -23.57 5.49 9.47
C GLU A 16 -24.30 4.30 8.83
N ILE A 17 -25.63 4.39 8.68
CA ILE A 17 -26.42 3.37 8.00
C ILE A 17 -25.91 3.10 6.58
N PHE A 18 -25.48 4.14 5.84
CA PHE A 18 -25.00 3.98 4.47
C PHE A 18 -23.69 3.19 4.41
N ARG A 19 -22.80 3.36 5.39
CA ARG A 19 -21.58 2.55 5.48
C ARG A 19 -21.91 1.08 5.68
N HIS A 20 -22.75 0.77 6.67
CA HIS A 20 -23.12 -0.62 6.96
C HIS A 20 -23.82 -1.30 5.79
N GLN A 21 -24.71 -0.55 5.12
CA GLN A 21 -25.40 -1.00 3.92
C GLN A 21 -24.42 -1.21 2.74
N ALA A 22 -23.51 -0.26 2.50
CA ALA A 22 -22.51 -0.39 1.43
C ALA A 22 -21.52 -1.55 1.66
N LEU A 23 -21.17 -1.87 2.92
CA LEU A 23 -20.37 -3.05 3.22
C LEU A 23 -21.10 -4.36 2.90
N LYS A 24 -22.41 -4.45 3.21
CA LYS A 24 -23.23 -5.61 2.80
C LYS A 24 -23.34 -5.69 1.29
N TRP A 25 -23.66 -4.58 0.63
CA TRP A 25 -23.71 -4.48 -0.84
C TRP A 25 -22.42 -4.97 -1.49
N LEU A 26 -21.27 -4.49 -1.00
CA LEU A 26 -19.96 -4.90 -1.48
C LEU A 26 -19.74 -6.40 -1.33
N ARG A 27 -20.02 -6.96 -0.15
CA ARG A 27 -19.89 -8.40 0.09
C ARG A 27 -20.83 -9.22 -0.79
N GLY A 28 -22.06 -8.74 -1.03
CA GLY A 28 -22.96 -9.38 -1.97
C GLY A 28 -22.39 -9.45 -3.38
N LEU A 29 -21.83 -8.34 -3.88
CA LEU A 29 -21.20 -8.29 -5.19
C LEU A 29 -19.98 -9.23 -5.29
N THR A 30 -19.10 -9.19 -4.31
CA THR A 30 -17.78 -9.85 -4.43
C THR A 30 -17.80 -11.30 -3.95
N GLU A 31 -18.52 -11.59 -2.87
CA GLU A 31 -18.51 -12.92 -2.22
C GLU A 31 -19.62 -13.83 -2.75
N LEU A 32 -20.76 -13.27 -3.18
CA LEU A 32 -21.91 -14.05 -3.69
C LEU A 32 -22.02 -13.99 -5.21
N ALA A 33 -21.90 -12.80 -5.80
CA ALA A 33 -22.03 -12.59 -7.24
C ALA A 33 -20.71 -12.74 -8.02
N GLY A 34 -19.56 -12.86 -7.35
CA GLY A 34 -18.26 -13.07 -7.99
C GLY A 34 -17.81 -11.91 -8.87
N VAL A 35 -18.21 -10.68 -8.53
CA VAL A 35 -17.75 -9.45 -9.19
C VAL A 35 -16.35 -9.09 -8.68
N SER A 36 -15.45 -8.72 -9.61
CA SER A 36 -14.11 -8.29 -9.23
C SER A 36 -14.15 -6.97 -8.46
N PRO A 37 -13.38 -6.80 -7.37
CA PRO A 37 -13.17 -5.51 -6.71
C PRO A 37 -12.77 -4.37 -7.68
N ASP A 38 -12.04 -4.70 -8.75
CA ASP A 38 -11.56 -3.72 -9.73
C ASP A 38 -12.71 -3.09 -10.55
N ASP A 39 -13.83 -3.79 -10.67
CA ASP A 39 -15.04 -3.36 -11.38
C ASP A 39 -16.00 -2.56 -10.47
N ILE A 40 -15.60 -2.29 -9.22
CA ILE A 40 -16.44 -1.62 -8.23
C ILE A 40 -15.87 -0.23 -7.90
N ILE A 41 -16.76 0.74 -7.72
CA ILE A 41 -16.44 2.06 -7.19
C ILE A 41 -17.47 2.48 -6.13
N ILE A 42 -16.98 3.03 -5.01
CA ILE A 42 -17.85 3.66 -4.00
C ILE A 42 -17.67 5.17 -4.12
N HIS A 43 -18.76 5.85 -4.47
CA HIS A 43 -18.78 7.30 -4.40
C HIS A 43 -19.14 7.73 -2.99
N HIS A 44 -18.55 8.82 -2.51
CA HIS A 44 -18.84 9.33 -1.17
C HIS A 44 -18.91 10.85 -1.15
N THR A 45 -19.69 11.40 -0.24
CA THR A 45 -19.75 12.86 -0.07
C THR A 45 -18.57 13.35 0.79
N HIS A 46 -18.32 14.66 0.81
CA HIS A 46 -17.37 15.27 1.74
C HIS A 46 -17.80 15.15 3.22
N ARG A 47 -19.01 14.65 3.49
CA ARG A 47 -19.58 14.49 4.83
C ARG A 47 -19.39 13.08 5.38
N THR A 48 -18.98 12.13 4.54
CA THR A 48 -18.60 10.78 4.95
C THR A 48 -17.31 10.83 5.75
N SER A 49 -17.21 10.02 6.82
CA SER A 49 -16.00 9.96 7.64
C SER A 49 -14.79 9.51 6.80
N PRO A 50 -13.61 10.16 6.96
CA PRO A 50 -12.38 9.69 6.33
C PRO A 50 -12.02 8.24 6.69
N ASP A 51 -12.34 7.80 7.91
CA ASP A 51 -12.07 6.43 8.36
C ASP A 51 -12.94 5.40 7.63
N ASP A 52 -14.19 5.76 7.35
CA ASP A 52 -15.14 4.94 6.58
C ASP A 52 -14.66 4.80 5.12
N VAL A 53 -14.23 5.91 4.51
CA VAL A 53 -13.64 5.91 3.16
C VAL A 53 -12.35 5.08 3.10
N ALA A 54 -11.51 5.22 4.12
CA ALA A 54 -10.29 4.45 4.25
C ALA A 54 -10.57 2.95 4.43
N GLU A 55 -11.68 2.55 5.06
CA GLU A 55 -12.08 1.14 5.17
C GLU A 55 -12.30 0.51 3.80
N PHE A 56 -13.08 1.15 2.91
CA PHE A 56 -13.31 0.67 1.55
C PHE A 56 -12.00 0.60 0.74
N THR A 57 -11.17 1.64 0.87
CA THR A 57 -9.90 1.72 0.16
C THR A 57 -8.93 0.60 0.59
N ARG A 58 -8.82 0.34 1.91
CA ARG A 58 -8.02 -0.78 2.42
C ARG A 58 -8.54 -2.12 1.93
N ARG A 59 -9.84 -2.27 1.75
CA ARG A 59 -10.46 -3.46 1.13
C ARG A 59 -10.16 -3.59 -0.38
N GLY A 60 -9.37 -2.71 -0.97
CA GLY A 60 -9.04 -2.74 -2.39
C GLY A 60 -10.15 -2.19 -3.28
N ILE A 61 -11.13 -1.48 -2.72
CA ILE A 61 -12.23 -0.88 -3.47
C ILE A 61 -11.88 0.56 -3.83
N ARG A 62 -12.13 0.92 -5.09
CA ARG A 62 -11.96 2.28 -5.58
C ARG A 62 -12.96 3.20 -4.89
N THR A 63 -12.49 4.34 -4.41
CA THR A 63 -13.34 5.38 -3.82
C THR A 63 -13.23 6.68 -4.60
N ARG A 64 -14.32 7.48 -4.62
CA ARG A 64 -14.35 8.78 -5.30
C ARG A 64 -15.25 9.77 -4.56
N ALA A 65 -14.67 10.90 -4.17
CA ALA A 65 -15.45 12.00 -3.62
C ALA A 65 -16.38 12.62 -4.68
N ILE A 66 -17.62 12.92 -4.31
CA ILE A 66 -18.61 13.62 -5.13
C ILE A 66 -19.15 14.86 -4.42
N LYS A 67 -19.72 15.78 -5.20
CA LYS A 67 -20.41 16.95 -4.66
C LYS A 67 -21.76 16.53 -4.09
N VAL A 68 -22.17 17.19 -3.01
CA VAL A 68 -23.56 17.05 -2.53
C VAL A 68 -24.43 17.88 -3.46
N ILE A 69 -25.48 17.28 -4.04
CA ILE A 69 -26.46 18.00 -4.85
C ILE A 69 -27.39 18.79 -3.94
N ASN A 70 -28.00 18.11 -2.97
CA ASN A 70 -28.92 18.74 -2.04
C ASN A 70 -28.83 18.07 -0.66
N PRO A 71 -28.40 18.79 0.39
CA PRO A 71 -28.33 18.28 1.75
C PRO A 71 -29.65 17.70 2.30
N ARG A 72 -30.80 18.15 1.79
CA ARG A 72 -32.14 17.68 2.20
C ARG A 72 -32.61 16.44 1.43
N ARG A 73 -31.89 16.04 0.38
CA ARG A 73 -32.20 14.92 -0.52
C ARG A 73 -30.94 14.12 -0.82
N PRO A 74 -30.41 13.35 0.15
CA PRO A 74 -29.19 12.57 -0.05
C PRO A 74 -29.30 11.56 -1.21
N HIS A 75 -30.49 11.03 -1.50
CA HIS A 75 -30.73 10.12 -2.63
C HIS A 75 -30.36 10.73 -4.00
N CYS A 76 -30.50 12.06 -4.16
CA CYS A 76 -30.11 12.73 -5.39
C CYS A 76 -28.60 12.71 -5.65
N ASN A 77 -27.75 12.48 -4.64
CA ASN A 77 -26.30 12.40 -4.81
C ASN A 77 -25.88 11.28 -5.78
N LYS A 78 -26.75 10.29 -6.02
CA LYS A 78 -26.58 9.27 -7.06
C LYS A 78 -26.31 9.86 -8.45
N ILE A 79 -26.93 11.00 -8.77
CA ILE A 79 -26.76 11.67 -10.08
C ILE A 79 -25.29 12.06 -10.31
N GLU A 80 -24.53 12.41 -9.27
CA GLU A 80 -23.11 12.78 -9.43
C GLU A 80 -22.20 11.60 -9.79
N GLN A 81 -22.65 10.34 -9.59
CA GLN A 81 -21.89 9.16 -10.03
C GLN A 81 -21.65 9.19 -11.55
N LEU A 82 -22.57 9.77 -12.33
CA LEU A 82 -22.49 9.84 -13.79
C LEU A 82 -21.28 10.65 -14.30
N ARG A 83 -20.66 11.47 -13.44
CA ARG A 83 -19.45 12.23 -13.78
C ARG A 83 -18.16 11.41 -13.70
N SER A 84 -18.23 10.19 -13.18
CA SER A 84 -17.05 9.35 -12.97
C SER A 84 -16.54 8.81 -14.31
N SER A 85 -15.29 9.12 -14.67
CA SER A 85 -14.66 8.56 -15.87
C SER A 85 -14.63 7.03 -15.83
N PHE A 86 -14.46 6.46 -14.63
CA PHE A 86 -14.56 5.02 -14.40
C PHE A 86 -15.91 4.45 -14.83
N LEU A 87 -17.02 5.16 -14.65
CA LEU A 87 -18.32 4.67 -15.13
C LEU A 87 -18.55 5.01 -16.61
N GLN A 88 -18.03 6.13 -17.10
CA GLN A 88 -18.19 6.57 -18.49
C GLN A 88 -17.44 5.67 -19.50
N GLU A 89 -16.32 5.10 -19.08
CA GLU A 89 -15.51 4.17 -19.87
C GLU A 89 -16.02 2.71 -19.81
N ALA A 90 -17.09 2.45 -19.05
CA ALA A 90 -17.71 1.13 -18.96
C ALA A 90 -18.58 0.84 -20.19
N ASP A 91 -18.75 -0.43 -20.55
CA ASP A 91 -19.82 -0.82 -21.47
C ASP A 91 -21.18 -0.57 -20.81
N LEU A 92 -21.29 -0.93 -19.52
CA LEU A 92 -22.43 -0.65 -18.66
C LEU A 92 -21.97 -0.17 -17.28
N ALA A 93 -22.57 0.91 -16.81
CA ALA A 93 -22.50 1.39 -15.44
C ALA A 93 -23.78 1.00 -14.69
N VAL A 94 -23.61 0.27 -13.59
CA VAL A 94 -24.70 -0.17 -12.71
C VAL A 94 -24.70 0.69 -11.45
N LEU A 95 -25.72 1.53 -11.31
CA LEU A 95 -25.91 2.39 -10.15
C LEU A 95 -26.87 1.73 -9.17
N CYS A 96 -26.44 1.50 -7.94
CA CYS A 96 -27.21 0.84 -6.90
C CYS A 96 -27.49 1.78 -5.72
N ASP A 97 -28.59 1.55 -5.00
CA ASP A 97 -28.70 2.01 -3.61
C ASP A 97 -27.82 1.14 -2.69
N CYS A 98 -27.38 1.69 -1.56
CA CYS A 98 -26.58 0.94 -0.59
C CYS A 98 -27.39 -0.17 0.09
N ASP A 99 -28.70 0.00 0.22
CA ASP A 99 -29.65 -0.95 0.85
C ASP A 99 -30.12 -2.06 -0.10
N THR A 100 -29.25 -2.39 -1.07
CA THR A 100 -29.42 -3.51 -1.99
C THR A 100 -28.37 -4.58 -1.72
N LEU A 101 -28.70 -5.84 -2.03
CA LEU A 101 -27.84 -6.97 -1.74
C LEU A 101 -27.98 -8.07 -2.79
N PHE A 102 -26.89 -8.35 -3.50
CA PHE A 102 -26.85 -9.39 -4.52
C PHE A 102 -26.81 -10.78 -3.90
N VAL A 103 -27.66 -11.66 -4.42
CA VAL A 103 -27.77 -13.08 -4.04
C VAL A 103 -27.01 -13.96 -5.03
N THR A 104 -26.96 -13.54 -6.30
CA THR A 104 -26.24 -14.22 -7.39
C THR A 104 -25.71 -13.19 -8.39
N ASP A 105 -24.96 -13.66 -9.39
CA ASP A 105 -24.38 -12.82 -10.44
C ASP A 105 -25.46 -12.08 -11.25
N PRO A 106 -25.49 -10.72 -11.21
CA PRO A 106 -26.48 -9.94 -11.94
C PRO A 106 -26.17 -9.80 -13.44
N ARG A 107 -24.93 -10.03 -13.87
CA ARG A 107 -24.45 -9.72 -15.23
C ARG A 107 -25.27 -10.37 -16.36
N PRO A 108 -25.73 -11.64 -16.24
CA PRO A 108 -26.55 -12.27 -17.27
C PRO A 108 -27.91 -11.60 -17.52
N TYR A 109 -28.38 -10.75 -16.59
CA TYR A 109 -29.70 -10.11 -16.66
C TYR A 109 -29.64 -8.63 -17.11
N LEU A 110 -28.44 -8.09 -17.33
CA LEU A 110 -28.23 -6.70 -17.70
C LEU A 110 -28.22 -6.56 -19.23
N PRO A 111 -29.13 -5.78 -19.84
CA PRO A 111 -29.17 -5.64 -21.29
C PRO A 111 -28.00 -4.77 -21.78
N ALA A 112 -27.25 -5.30 -22.75
CA ALA A 112 -26.14 -4.60 -23.35
C ALA A 112 -26.62 -3.33 -24.10
N GLY A 113 -25.92 -2.22 -23.92
CA GLY A 113 -26.12 -0.99 -24.70
C GLY A 113 -27.44 -0.25 -24.46
N ALA A 114 -28.27 -0.69 -23.50
CA ALA A 114 -29.56 -0.06 -23.19
C ALA A 114 -29.60 0.46 -21.75
N VAL A 115 -30.34 1.56 -21.56
CA VAL A 115 -30.77 1.98 -20.22
C VAL A 115 -31.79 0.96 -19.73
N ALA A 116 -31.62 0.45 -18.50
CA ALA A 116 -32.55 -0.52 -17.92
C ALA A 116 -32.71 -0.32 -16.42
N ALA A 117 -33.92 -0.59 -15.94
CA ALA A 117 -34.25 -0.55 -14.52
C ALA A 117 -35.50 -1.38 -14.24
N ALA A 118 -35.71 -1.71 -12.97
CA ALA A 118 -36.95 -2.35 -12.53
C ALA A 118 -38.11 -1.33 -12.48
N VAL A 119 -39.32 -1.81 -12.69
CA VAL A 119 -40.54 -1.02 -12.44
C VAL A 119 -40.63 -0.70 -10.94
N VAL A 120 -41.14 0.48 -10.58
CA VAL A 120 -41.40 0.83 -9.19
C VAL A 120 -42.37 -0.14 -8.51
N ASP A 121 -42.24 -0.28 -7.19
CA ASP A 121 -43.10 -1.18 -6.43
C ASP A 121 -44.54 -0.68 -6.33
N ARG A 122 -44.70 0.64 -6.19
CA ARG A 122 -45.98 1.33 -6.10
C ARG A 122 -45.93 2.60 -6.94
N PRO A 123 -47.09 3.17 -7.32
CA PRO A 123 -47.15 4.38 -8.13
C PRO A 123 -46.84 5.59 -7.22
N ASN A 124 -45.57 5.75 -6.87
CA ASN A 124 -45.05 6.82 -6.03
C ASN A 124 -44.18 7.75 -6.89
N PRO A 125 -44.72 8.84 -7.44
CA PRO A 125 -46.05 9.40 -7.21
C PRO A 125 -47.14 8.79 -8.14
N PRO A 126 -48.43 9.00 -7.83
CA PRO A 126 -49.54 8.56 -8.68
C PRO A 126 -49.52 9.24 -10.05
N LEU A 127 -50.20 8.64 -11.04
CA LEU A 127 -50.30 9.18 -12.40
C LEU A 127 -50.83 10.62 -12.44
N SER A 128 -51.79 10.97 -11.59
CA SER A 128 -52.34 12.33 -11.51
C SER A 128 -51.29 13.39 -11.14
N VAL A 129 -50.30 13.02 -10.31
CA VAL A 129 -49.17 13.90 -9.98
C VAL A 129 -48.24 14.01 -11.19
N PHE A 130 -47.92 12.89 -11.86
CA PHE A 130 -47.13 12.92 -13.09
C PHE A 130 -47.78 13.76 -14.18
N GLU A 131 -49.10 13.73 -14.35
CA GLU A 131 -49.83 14.56 -15.32
C GLU A 131 -49.61 16.05 -15.07
N VAL A 132 -49.69 16.49 -13.81
CA VAL A 132 -49.41 17.89 -13.44
C VAL A 132 -47.95 18.24 -13.74
N LEU A 133 -47.00 17.35 -13.40
CA LEU A 133 -45.58 17.59 -13.64
C LEU A 133 -45.24 17.66 -15.13
N LEU A 134 -45.74 16.72 -15.94
CA LEU A 134 -45.53 16.68 -17.39
C LEU A 134 -46.11 17.92 -18.07
N ASN A 135 -47.32 18.32 -17.69
CA ASN A 135 -47.94 19.55 -18.20
C ASN A 135 -47.12 20.80 -17.85
N ARG A 136 -46.64 20.93 -16.60
CA ARG A 136 -45.79 22.05 -16.18
C ARG A 136 -44.40 22.02 -16.84
N ALA A 137 -43.89 20.84 -17.13
CA ALA A 137 -42.60 20.62 -17.79
C ALA A 137 -42.65 20.81 -19.31
N GLY A 138 -43.85 20.84 -19.92
CA GLY A 138 -44.01 20.84 -21.37
C GLY A 138 -43.55 19.52 -22.02
N LEU A 139 -43.64 18.42 -21.29
CA LEU A 139 -43.24 17.08 -21.75
C LEU A 139 -44.47 16.22 -22.06
N SER A 140 -44.33 15.36 -23.07
CA SER A 140 -45.38 14.42 -23.48
C SER A 140 -44.93 12.99 -23.29
N ARG A 141 -45.84 12.12 -22.86
CA ARG A 141 -45.59 10.68 -22.72
C ARG A 141 -45.21 10.07 -24.08
N GLN A 142 -44.28 9.12 -24.06
CA GLN A 142 -43.83 8.43 -25.27
C GLN A 142 -44.34 7.00 -25.32
N CYS A 143 -44.40 6.35 -24.16
CA CYS A 143 -44.88 4.99 -24.01
C CYS A 143 -46.21 4.94 -23.25
N PRO A 144 -47.02 3.88 -23.46
CA PRO A 144 -48.16 3.59 -22.59
C PRO A 144 -47.72 3.37 -21.14
N ASP A 145 -48.57 3.78 -20.20
CA ASP A 145 -48.38 3.51 -18.77
C ASP A 145 -48.24 1.99 -18.51
N ILE A 146 -47.57 1.63 -17.42
CA ILE A 146 -47.25 0.24 -17.08
C ILE A 146 -47.71 -0.09 -15.65
N PRO A 147 -48.17 -1.33 -15.36
CA PRO A 147 -48.49 -1.72 -14.00
C PRO A 147 -47.23 -1.83 -13.13
N THR A 148 -47.35 -1.43 -11.86
CA THR A 148 -46.30 -1.59 -10.84
C THR A 148 -46.03 -3.04 -10.50
N THR A 149 -44.88 -3.31 -9.86
CA THR A 149 -44.53 -4.69 -9.47
C THR A 149 -45.49 -5.22 -8.40
N VAL A 150 -45.83 -4.38 -7.40
CA VAL A 150 -46.75 -4.68 -6.30
C VAL A 150 -48.09 -3.98 -6.51
N GLY A 151 -49.20 -4.68 -6.26
CA GLY A 151 -50.56 -4.11 -6.36
C GLY A 151 -51.10 -3.95 -7.79
N LYS A 152 -50.22 -3.89 -8.79
CA LYS A 152 -50.56 -3.75 -10.23
C LYS A 152 -51.32 -2.47 -10.59
N GLU A 153 -51.16 -1.42 -9.78
CA GLU A 153 -51.65 -0.08 -10.09
C GLU A 153 -50.83 0.51 -11.25
N MET A 154 -51.39 1.41 -12.04
CA MET A 154 -50.68 2.00 -13.19
C MET A 154 -49.71 3.10 -12.74
N THR A 155 -48.53 3.13 -13.36
CA THR A 155 -47.53 4.19 -13.23
C THR A 155 -47.02 4.60 -14.61
N LEU A 156 -46.41 5.79 -14.69
CA LEU A 156 -45.73 6.26 -15.88
C LEU A 156 -44.64 5.25 -16.30
N PHE A 157 -44.51 4.99 -17.60
CA PHE A 157 -43.55 4.00 -18.12
C PHE A 157 -42.13 4.25 -17.64
N GLU A 158 -41.65 5.50 -17.70
CA GLU A 158 -40.29 5.88 -17.33
C GLU A 158 -40.09 5.96 -15.81
N ASN A 159 -41.14 5.80 -15.00
CA ASN A 159 -41.02 5.75 -13.54
C ASN A 159 -40.42 4.40 -13.12
N ARG A 160 -39.14 4.43 -12.75
CA ARG A 160 -38.33 3.25 -12.44
C ARG A 160 -37.80 3.27 -11.02
N ASN A 161 -37.60 2.09 -10.45
CA ASN A 161 -37.09 1.93 -9.09
C ASN A 161 -35.62 2.36 -8.99
N GLY A 162 -35.32 3.30 -8.09
CA GLY A 162 -33.98 3.87 -7.87
C GLY A 162 -32.94 2.89 -7.32
N GLY A 163 -33.37 1.74 -6.81
CA GLY A 163 -32.51 0.71 -6.24
C GLY A 163 -31.45 0.19 -7.21
N LEU A 164 -31.76 0.12 -8.51
CA LEU A 164 -30.80 -0.29 -9.54
C LEU A 164 -31.11 0.32 -10.91
N TYR A 165 -30.13 1.01 -11.47
CA TYR A 165 -30.09 1.45 -12.87
C TYR A 165 -28.90 0.81 -13.60
N SER A 166 -29.12 0.27 -14.79
CA SER A 166 -28.08 -0.12 -15.73
C SER A 166 -28.04 0.89 -16.86
N LEU A 167 -26.91 1.54 -17.07
CA LEU A 167 -26.78 2.67 -17.97
C LEU A 167 -25.55 2.47 -18.88
N PRO A 168 -25.63 2.67 -20.21
CA PRO A 168 -24.44 2.68 -21.05
C PRO A 168 -23.45 3.75 -20.61
N GLY A 169 -22.19 3.38 -20.38
CA GLY A 169 -21.14 4.32 -19.94
C GLY A 169 -21.03 5.56 -20.85
N PRO A 170 -21.00 5.41 -22.19
CA PRO A 170 -20.95 6.53 -23.12
C PRO A 170 -22.14 7.50 -23.06
N LEU A 171 -23.29 7.08 -22.49
CA LEU A 171 -24.48 7.91 -22.35
C LEU A 171 -24.42 8.83 -21.11
N LEU A 172 -23.65 8.47 -20.08
CA LEU A 172 -23.64 9.18 -18.81
C LEU A 172 -23.29 10.69 -18.92
N PRO A 173 -22.34 11.13 -19.77
CA PRO A 173 -22.04 12.55 -19.92
C PRO A 173 -23.23 13.39 -20.43
N ALA A 174 -24.09 12.80 -21.27
CA ALA A 174 -25.30 13.47 -21.77
C ALA A 174 -26.47 13.37 -20.78
N LEU A 175 -26.62 12.23 -20.11
CA LEU A 175 -27.70 12.00 -19.13
C LEU A 175 -27.52 12.84 -17.87
N HIS A 176 -26.28 13.00 -17.37
CA HIS A 176 -25.98 13.75 -16.15
C HIS A 176 -26.61 15.16 -16.11
N PRO A 177 -26.32 16.08 -17.06
CA PRO A 177 -26.88 17.43 -17.00
C PRO A 177 -28.41 17.44 -17.15
N CYS A 178 -28.99 16.53 -17.94
CA CYS A 178 -30.45 16.44 -18.10
C CYS A 178 -31.12 15.97 -16.80
N TRP A 179 -30.64 14.88 -16.21
CA TRP A 179 -31.16 14.35 -14.96
C TRP A 179 -31.03 15.37 -13.82
N ARG A 180 -29.87 16.02 -13.70
CA ARG A 180 -29.65 17.08 -12.73
C ARG A 180 -30.62 18.25 -12.89
N LYS A 181 -30.83 18.72 -14.13
CA LYS A 181 -31.79 19.78 -14.43
C LYS A 181 -33.18 19.46 -13.88
N TRP A 182 -33.67 18.25 -14.10
CA TRP A 182 -34.99 17.84 -13.60
C TRP A 182 -35.04 17.67 -12.09
N ALA A 183 -33.98 17.18 -11.47
CA ALA A 183 -33.91 17.11 -10.01
C ALA A 183 -33.97 18.52 -9.38
N GLU A 184 -33.23 19.48 -9.94
CA GLU A 184 -33.25 20.89 -9.50
C GLU A 184 -34.61 21.55 -9.77
N TRP A 185 -35.24 21.27 -10.91
CA TRP A 185 -36.57 21.77 -11.22
C TRP A 185 -37.64 21.25 -10.24
N LEU A 186 -37.59 19.95 -9.90
CA LEU A 186 -38.53 19.32 -8.97
C LEU A 186 -38.42 19.85 -7.53
N GLU A 187 -37.25 20.33 -7.11
CA GLU A 187 -37.12 21.03 -5.82
C GLU A 187 -37.98 22.30 -5.75
N GLY A 188 -38.14 22.99 -6.89
CA GLY A 188 -39.05 24.13 -7.02
C GLY A 188 -40.54 23.75 -7.08
N HIS A 189 -40.86 22.46 -7.16
CA HIS A 189 -42.21 21.92 -7.35
C HIS A 189 -42.63 20.95 -6.24
N THR A 190 -42.08 21.16 -5.03
CA THR A 190 -42.42 20.33 -3.87
C THR A 190 -43.86 20.51 -3.39
N ASP A 191 -44.54 21.59 -3.79
CA ASP A 191 -45.98 21.79 -3.62
C ASP A 191 -46.82 20.70 -4.30
N VAL A 192 -46.39 20.27 -5.49
CA VAL A 192 -47.04 19.20 -6.27
C VAL A 192 -46.65 17.83 -5.73
N LEU A 193 -45.36 17.66 -5.41
CA LEU A 193 -44.84 16.36 -4.96
C LEU A 193 -45.29 16.00 -3.55
N GLN A 194 -45.44 16.97 -2.65
CA GLN A 194 -45.79 16.74 -1.24
C GLN A 194 -44.89 15.65 -0.62
N THR A 195 -45.48 14.58 -0.09
CA THR A 195 -44.76 13.44 0.51
C THR A 195 -43.88 12.70 -0.48
N TYR A 196 -44.16 12.77 -1.79
CA TYR A 196 -43.36 12.14 -2.84
C TYR A 196 -42.07 12.89 -3.18
N ALA A 197 -41.83 14.06 -2.57
CA ALA A 197 -40.58 14.80 -2.73
C ALA A 197 -39.35 13.99 -2.26
N PHE A 198 -39.54 12.91 -1.50
CA PHE A 198 -38.49 11.96 -1.17
C PHE A 198 -37.96 11.19 -2.40
N HIS A 199 -38.80 10.98 -3.43
CA HIS A 199 -38.48 10.22 -4.65
C HIS A 199 -37.99 11.10 -5.81
N ILE A 200 -37.49 12.32 -5.53
CA ILE A 200 -37.09 13.28 -6.57
C ILE A 200 -36.04 12.69 -7.52
N ASP A 201 -35.11 11.87 -7.02
CA ASP A 201 -34.11 11.19 -7.85
C ASP A 201 -34.76 10.28 -8.91
N GLN A 202 -35.78 9.50 -8.54
CA GLN A 202 -36.51 8.61 -9.45
C GLN A 202 -37.42 9.38 -10.41
N ILE A 203 -38.14 10.38 -9.91
CA ILE A 203 -39.07 11.19 -10.71
C ILE A 203 -38.28 12.02 -11.73
N SER A 204 -37.16 12.63 -11.32
CA SER A 204 -36.29 13.37 -12.25
C SER A 204 -35.64 12.48 -13.29
N PHE A 205 -35.32 11.22 -12.96
CA PHE A 205 -34.86 10.24 -13.94
C PHE A 205 -35.92 10.00 -15.02
N ALA A 206 -37.19 9.80 -14.62
CA ALA A 206 -38.29 9.60 -15.55
C ALA A 206 -38.46 10.80 -16.51
N LEU A 207 -38.41 12.03 -15.98
CA LEU A 207 -38.49 13.24 -16.81
C LEU A 207 -37.29 13.38 -17.76
N ALA A 208 -36.08 13.03 -17.30
CA ALA A 208 -34.89 13.02 -18.12
C ALA A 208 -34.98 12.01 -19.28
N CYS A 209 -35.50 10.80 -19.00
CA CYS A 209 -35.76 9.79 -20.02
C CYS A 209 -36.75 10.31 -21.08
N ILE A 210 -37.85 10.94 -20.66
CA ILE A 210 -38.82 11.51 -21.59
C ILE A 210 -38.19 12.60 -22.46
N GLU A 211 -37.48 13.57 -21.87
CA GLU A 211 -36.83 14.62 -22.65
C GLU A 211 -35.80 14.08 -23.65
N MET A 212 -35.00 13.10 -23.22
CA MET A 212 -33.94 12.51 -24.04
C MET A 212 -34.44 11.42 -24.99
N LYS A 213 -35.74 11.09 -24.95
CA LYS A 213 -36.35 9.98 -25.70
C LYS A 213 -35.67 8.63 -25.43
N ILE A 214 -35.35 8.38 -24.18
CA ILE A 214 -34.80 7.12 -23.70
C ILE A 214 -35.96 6.26 -23.23
N GLU A 215 -36.12 5.08 -23.82
CA GLU A 215 -37.07 4.06 -23.36
C GLU A 215 -36.33 3.01 -22.50
N PRO A 216 -36.44 3.04 -21.17
CA PRO A 216 -35.70 2.10 -20.33
C PRO A 216 -36.22 0.68 -20.49
N ALA A 217 -35.33 -0.26 -20.84
CA ALA A 217 -35.62 -1.69 -20.87
C ALA A 217 -36.01 -2.20 -19.48
N LEU A 218 -36.90 -3.18 -19.44
CA LEU A 218 -37.41 -3.77 -18.21
C LEU A 218 -36.42 -4.81 -17.67
N LEU A 219 -35.93 -4.60 -16.46
CA LEU A 219 -35.22 -5.65 -15.74
C LEU A 219 -36.20 -6.69 -15.19
N PRO A 220 -35.78 -7.97 -15.10
CA PRO A 220 -36.56 -9.00 -14.43
C PRO A 220 -36.92 -8.59 -12.99
N ALA A 221 -38.08 -9.03 -12.48
CA ALA A 221 -38.53 -8.72 -11.12
C ALA A 221 -37.52 -9.15 -10.02
N GLY A 222 -36.69 -10.16 -10.29
CA GLY A 222 -35.61 -10.60 -9.41
C GLY A 222 -34.45 -9.60 -9.25
N MET A 223 -34.29 -8.64 -10.16
CA MET A 223 -33.14 -7.71 -10.18
C MET A 223 -33.29 -6.50 -9.26
N ASN A 224 -34.43 -6.34 -8.59
CA ASN A 224 -34.67 -5.31 -7.57
C ASN A 224 -35.82 -5.77 -6.66
N TYR A 225 -35.61 -6.92 -6.02
CA TYR A 225 -36.69 -7.65 -5.37
C TYR A 225 -37.07 -6.99 -4.02
N PRO A 226 -38.32 -6.56 -3.79
CA PRO A 226 -38.70 -5.71 -2.66
C PRO A 226 -38.87 -6.50 -1.36
N ALA A 227 -37.75 -7.01 -0.81
CA ALA A 227 -37.70 -7.88 0.37
C ALA A 227 -38.33 -7.28 1.65
N HIS A 228 -38.56 -5.97 1.67
CA HIS A 228 -39.21 -5.25 2.76
C HIS A 228 -40.76 -5.32 2.74
N MET A 229 -41.36 -5.82 1.65
CA MET A 229 -42.81 -5.96 1.53
C MET A 229 -43.33 -7.24 2.19
N ALA A 230 -44.61 -7.24 2.58
CA ALA A 230 -45.26 -8.40 3.18
C ALA A 230 -45.36 -9.59 2.20
N ALA A 231 -45.17 -10.82 2.70
CA ALA A 231 -45.11 -12.05 1.92
C ALA A 231 -46.20 -12.20 0.83
N HIS A 232 -47.46 -11.87 1.16
CA HIS A 232 -48.59 -12.00 0.25
C HIS A 232 -48.55 -11.05 -0.96
N ARG A 233 -47.65 -10.06 -0.97
CA ARG A 233 -47.47 -9.08 -2.05
C ARG A 233 -46.28 -9.39 -2.94
N LEU A 234 -45.46 -10.37 -2.55
CA LEU A 234 -44.23 -10.72 -3.23
C LEU A 234 -44.52 -11.66 -4.40
N ALA A 235 -43.81 -11.46 -5.51
CA ALA A 235 -43.93 -12.32 -6.68
C ALA A 235 -43.16 -13.64 -6.47
N ASP A 236 -43.69 -14.76 -6.97
CA ASP A 236 -43.02 -16.05 -6.89
C ASP A 236 -41.88 -16.14 -7.92
N THR A 237 -40.77 -15.45 -7.64
CA THR A 237 -39.58 -15.39 -8.48
C THR A 237 -38.34 -15.38 -7.60
N ALA A 238 -37.29 -16.09 -8.02
CA ALA A 238 -36.02 -16.10 -7.30
C ALA A 238 -35.37 -14.71 -7.34
N PRO A 239 -34.99 -14.13 -6.19
CA PRO A 239 -34.30 -12.85 -6.17
C PRO A 239 -32.86 -13.02 -6.66
N VAL A 240 -32.45 -12.14 -7.58
CA VAL A 240 -31.05 -11.92 -7.96
C VAL A 240 -30.44 -10.86 -7.06
N MET A 241 -31.21 -9.83 -6.74
CA MET A 241 -30.85 -8.75 -5.83
C MET A 241 -32.03 -8.46 -4.90
N LEU A 242 -31.77 -8.42 -3.59
CA LEU A 242 -32.72 -8.00 -2.57
C LEU A 242 -32.62 -6.48 -2.38
N HIS A 243 -33.76 -5.81 -2.33
CA HIS A 243 -33.89 -4.42 -1.91
C HIS A 243 -34.63 -4.38 -0.57
N TYR A 244 -33.85 -4.30 0.50
CA TYR A 244 -34.31 -4.57 1.87
C TYR A 244 -34.61 -3.30 2.66
N HIS A 245 -34.25 -2.11 2.16
CA HIS A 245 -34.40 -0.85 2.87
C HIS A 245 -33.88 -0.92 4.32
N ARG A 246 -34.78 -0.85 5.30
CA ARG A 246 -34.49 -0.93 6.73
C ARG A 246 -35.00 -2.22 7.37
N SER A 247 -35.35 -3.22 6.57
CA SER A 247 -35.82 -4.53 7.05
C SER A 247 -34.65 -5.40 7.51
N VAL A 248 -34.01 -4.94 8.59
CA VAL A 248 -32.93 -5.63 9.30
C VAL A 248 -33.30 -5.79 10.77
N GLU A 249 -32.76 -6.83 11.41
CA GLU A 249 -32.77 -7.01 12.86
C GLU A 249 -31.71 -6.12 13.52
N ASP A 250 -31.73 -6.06 14.86
CA ASP A 250 -30.81 -5.22 15.65
C ASP A 250 -29.34 -5.65 15.50
N ASP A 251 -29.09 -6.93 15.19
CA ASP A 251 -27.76 -7.47 14.88
C ASP A 251 -27.31 -7.20 13.43
N GLY A 252 -28.17 -6.54 12.64
CA GLY A 252 -27.93 -6.19 11.25
C GLY A 252 -28.25 -7.30 10.24
N THR A 253 -28.74 -8.47 10.66
CA THR A 253 -29.21 -9.50 9.72
C THR A 253 -30.46 -9.05 8.97
N ILE A 254 -30.68 -9.52 7.74
CA ILE A 254 -31.90 -9.18 6.99
C ILE A 254 -33.09 -9.94 7.59
N LYS A 255 -34.18 -9.22 7.84
CA LYS A 255 -35.42 -9.79 8.39
C LYS A 255 -36.02 -10.83 7.44
N PRO A 256 -36.45 -12.00 7.95
CA PRO A 256 -37.18 -12.97 7.14
C PRO A 256 -38.44 -12.34 6.52
N SER A 257 -38.68 -12.60 5.24
CA SER A 257 -39.85 -12.04 4.53
C SER A 257 -41.15 -12.84 4.72
N GLY A 258 -41.06 -14.08 5.24
CA GLY A 258 -42.18 -15.02 5.33
C GLY A 258 -42.59 -15.68 4.01
N HIS A 259 -42.02 -15.28 2.86
CA HIS A 259 -42.24 -15.92 1.57
C HIS A 259 -41.20 -17.04 1.36
N PRO A 260 -41.56 -18.29 1.02
CA PRO A 260 -40.62 -19.43 1.02
C PRO A 260 -39.36 -19.22 0.15
N VAL A 261 -39.53 -18.81 -1.11
CA VAL A 261 -38.41 -18.60 -2.05
C VAL A 261 -37.46 -17.50 -1.57
N VAL A 262 -38.02 -16.37 -1.13
CA VAL A 262 -37.27 -15.20 -0.66
C VAL A 262 -36.62 -15.48 0.70
N GLY A 263 -37.31 -16.22 1.57
CA GLY A 263 -36.80 -16.64 2.87
C GLY A 263 -35.57 -17.53 2.74
N SER A 264 -35.53 -18.42 1.73
CA SER A 264 -34.34 -19.20 1.41
C SER A 264 -33.17 -18.31 0.99
N ALA A 265 -33.41 -17.33 0.10
CA ALA A 265 -32.39 -16.38 -0.33
C ALA A 265 -31.87 -15.52 0.84
N ILE A 266 -32.76 -14.99 1.69
CA ILE A 266 -32.39 -14.22 2.89
C ILE A 266 -31.56 -15.07 3.84
N SER A 267 -31.97 -16.32 4.09
CA SER A 267 -31.25 -17.25 4.96
C SER A 267 -29.85 -17.55 4.42
N HIS A 268 -29.73 -17.79 3.11
CA HIS A 268 -28.45 -18.01 2.44
C HIS A 268 -27.52 -16.80 2.61
N VAL A 269 -28.03 -15.61 2.34
CA VAL A 269 -27.23 -14.38 2.42
C VAL A 269 -26.82 -14.07 3.86
N ASN A 270 -27.73 -14.17 4.83
CA ASN A 270 -27.40 -13.98 6.24
C ASN A 270 -26.33 -14.99 6.71
N ALA A 271 -26.43 -16.26 6.32
CA ALA A 271 -25.43 -17.27 6.66
C ALA A 271 -24.05 -16.97 6.07
N GLN A 272 -23.99 -16.35 4.88
CA GLN A 272 -22.73 -15.93 4.26
C GLN A 272 -22.17 -14.68 4.93
N LEU A 273 -23.02 -13.70 5.21
CA LEU A 273 -22.62 -12.47 5.90
C LEU A 273 -22.15 -12.73 7.34
N ALA A 274 -22.64 -13.78 8.00
CA ALA A 274 -22.16 -14.20 9.32
C ALA A 274 -20.71 -14.76 9.30
N ARG A 275 -20.20 -15.17 8.14
CA ARG A 275 -18.81 -15.63 8.00
C ARG A 275 -17.86 -14.43 7.96
N PRO A 276 -16.59 -14.60 8.41
CA PRO A 276 -15.55 -13.60 8.21
C PRO A 276 -15.47 -13.16 6.75
N ALA A 277 -15.40 -11.86 6.51
CA ALA A 277 -15.31 -11.31 5.16
C ALA A 277 -14.07 -11.86 4.44
N ARG A 278 -14.26 -12.32 3.19
CA ARG A 278 -13.16 -12.78 2.32
C ARG A 278 -12.37 -11.63 1.74
N LEU A 279 -13.03 -10.49 1.60
CA LEU A 279 -12.42 -9.26 1.13
C LEU A 279 -11.50 -8.71 2.22
N LYS A 280 -10.22 -9.12 2.16
CA LYS A 280 -9.21 -8.76 3.15
C LYS A 280 -8.92 -7.27 3.08
N VAL A 281 -8.71 -6.70 4.27
CA VAL A 281 -8.14 -5.37 4.43
C VAL A 281 -6.66 -5.49 4.05
N ARG A 282 -6.26 -4.86 2.94
CA ARG A 282 -4.84 -4.71 2.58
C ARG A 282 -4.13 -4.00 3.72
N ARG A 283 -3.05 -4.61 4.18
CA ARG A 283 -2.18 -4.03 5.20
C ARG A 283 -1.31 -2.96 4.56
N ARG A 284 -0.85 -1.98 5.33
CA ARG A 284 0.12 -1.01 4.83
C ARG A 284 1.53 -1.57 4.99
N LEU A 285 2.35 -1.47 3.95
CA LEU A 285 3.78 -1.70 4.05
C LEU A 285 4.51 -0.37 3.81
N VAL A 286 5.21 0.13 4.83
CA VAL A 286 6.17 1.21 4.67
C VAL A 286 7.51 0.59 4.33
N LEU A 287 7.90 0.68 3.06
CA LEU A 287 9.18 0.17 2.57
C LEU A 287 10.20 1.31 2.54
N HIS A 288 11.11 1.32 3.50
CA HIS A 288 12.20 2.29 3.54
C HIS A 288 13.35 1.87 2.61
N VAL A 289 13.62 2.72 1.61
CA VAL A 289 14.64 2.54 0.56
C VAL A 289 15.63 3.71 0.53
N GLY A 290 16.00 4.27 1.68
CA GLY A 290 16.91 5.42 1.75
C GLY A 290 18.22 5.21 0.98
N LEU A 291 18.74 6.30 0.40
CA LEU A 291 20.08 6.27 -0.17
C LEU A 291 21.11 5.93 0.92
N PRO A 292 22.26 5.34 0.56
CA PRO A 292 23.37 5.26 1.49
C PRO A 292 23.70 6.66 2.02
N LYS A 293 24.06 6.73 3.31
CA LYS A 293 24.45 7.99 3.99
C LYS A 293 23.33 9.02 4.18
N THR A 294 22.05 8.64 4.20
CA THR A 294 20.92 9.58 4.43
C THR A 294 20.08 9.23 5.66
N GLY A 295 20.72 8.83 6.77
CA GLY A 295 20.02 8.57 8.05
C GLY A 295 19.45 7.16 8.23
N THR A 296 19.67 6.27 7.26
CA THR A 296 19.18 4.88 7.29
C THR A 296 19.46 4.15 8.61
N SER A 297 20.71 4.21 9.11
CA SER A 297 21.07 3.54 10.36
C SER A 297 20.32 4.09 11.58
N SER A 298 20.10 5.41 11.61
CA SER A 298 19.36 6.09 12.67
C SER A 298 17.89 5.65 12.67
N LEU A 299 17.25 5.58 11.49
CA LEU A 299 15.88 5.10 11.33
C LEU A 299 15.73 3.64 11.75
N GLN A 300 16.64 2.77 11.32
CA GLN A 300 16.62 1.34 11.64
C GLN A 300 16.76 1.11 13.15
N LEU A 301 17.75 1.75 13.77
CA LEU A 301 17.99 1.63 15.21
C LEU A 301 16.81 2.19 16.01
N TRP A 302 16.26 3.34 15.62
CA TRP A 302 15.09 3.92 16.26
C TRP A 302 13.90 2.96 16.17
N SER A 303 13.56 2.47 14.98
CA SER A 303 12.41 1.59 14.78
C SER A 303 12.53 0.30 15.57
N PHE A 304 13.73 -0.30 15.61
CA PHE A 304 13.99 -1.50 16.39
C PHE A 304 13.86 -1.28 17.90
N ASN A 305 14.39 -0.17 18.42
CA ASN A 305 14.34 0.17 19.84
C ASN A 305 12.92 0.55 20.30
N HIS A 306 12.07 1.02 19.39
CA HIS A 306 10.69 1.43 19.69
C HIS A 306 9.65 0.40 19.23
N ARG A 307 10.06 -0.81 18.84
CA ARG A 307 9.16 -1.84 18.26
C ARG A 307 7.95 -2.17 19.12
N GLU A 308 8.08 -2.18 20.46
CA GLU A 308 6.96 -2.43 21.37
C GLU A 308 5.95 -1.27 21.38
N GLN A 309 6.45 -0.02 21.36
CA GLN A 309 5.62 1.18 21.31
C GLN A 309 4.92 1.30 19.95
N LEU A 310 5.63 0.99 18.86
CA LEU A 310 5.07 0.89 17.52
C LEU A 310 3.97 -0.17 17.46
N ARG A 311 4.24 -1.37 18.02
CA ARG A 311 3.27 -2.48 18.06
C ARG A 311 2.01 -2.11 18.84
N ALA A 312 2.14 -1.40 19.96
CA ALA A 312 1.00 -0.90 20.73
C ALA A 312 0.08 0.05 19.92
N GLN A 313 0.59 0.63 18.83
CA GLN A 313 -0.17 1.47 17.90
C GLN A 313 -0.47 0.79 16.56
N GLY A 314 -0.35 -0.54 16.48
CA GLY A 314 -0.64 -1.30 15.27
C GLY A 314 0.40 -1.13 14.15
N ILE A 315 1.66 -0.96 14.53
CA ILE A 315 2.80 -0.85 13.60
C ILE A 315 3.84 -1.92 13.93
N GLY A 316 4.03 -2.86 13.01
CA GLY A 316 5.01 -3.94 13.13
C GLY A 316 6.38 -3.54 12.57
N TYR A 317 7.44 -3.86 13.32
CA TYR A 317 8.82 -3.88 12.82
C TYR A 317 9.36 -5.30 13.07
N PRO A 318 9.36 -6.18 12.05
CA PRO A 318 9.70 -7.59 12.24
C PRO A 318 11.17 -7.79 12.61
N ALA A 319 11.54 -9.03 12.94
CA ALA A 319 12.90 -9.32 13.38
C ALA A 319 13.91 -8.98 12.26
N PRO A 320 14.95 -8.17 12.54
CA PRO A 320 15.96 -7.81 11.55
C PRO A 320 16.89 -8.98 11.23
N SER A 321 17.82 -8.78 10.29
CA SER A 321 18.88 -9.74 9.98
C SER A 321 19.87 -9.88 11.14
N GLU A 322 20.14 -11.12 11.56
CA GLU A 322 21.19 -11.44 12.53
C GLU A 322 22.59 -11.12 11.98
N GLY A 323 23.53 -10.84 12.90
CA GLY A 323 24.94 -10.60 12.55
C GLY A 323 25.20 -9.31 11.76
N THR A 324 24.21 -8.42 11.65
CA THR A 324 24.37 -7.10 11.02
C THR A 324 24.62 -6.02 12.08
N ALA A 325 25.46 -5.03 11.75
CA ALA A 325 25.82 -3.97 12.70
C ALA A 325 24.63 -3.09 13.12
N MET A 326 23.62 -2.98 12.25
CA MET A 326 22.38 -2.23 12.49
C MET A 326 21.21 -3.19 12.36
N PRO A 327 20.08 -2.99 13.07
CA PRO A 327 18.91 -3.86 13.00
C PRO A 327 18.13 -3.64 11.69
N LYS A 328 18.73 -4.03 10.57
CA LYS A 328 18.21 -3.84 9.22
C LYS A 328 17.59 -5.11 8.66
N HIS A 329 16.66 -4.96 7.75
CA HIS A 329 16.02 -6.06 7.04
C HIS A 329 16.83 -6.45 5.78
N GLN A 330 18.12 -6.74 5.97
CA GLN A 330 19.05 -7.04 4.86
C GLN A 330 18.64 -8.29 4.08
N PHE A 331 17.92 -9.21 4.72
CA PHE A 331 17.39 -10.42 4.08
C PHE A 331 16.58 -10.11 2.82
N ILE A 332 15.88 -8.97 2.74
CA ILE A 332 15.08 -8.61 1.55
C ILE A 332 15.98 -8.51 0.31
N VAL A 333 17.16 -7.92 0.47
CA VAL A 333 18.15 -7.78 -0.61
C VAL A 333 18.69 -9.15 -1.01
N THR A 334 19.02 -9.98 -0.02
CA THR A 334 19.50 -11.35 -0.24
C THR A 334 18.46 -12.20 -0.97
N ASP A 335 17.20 -12.08 -0.58
CA ASP A 335 16.06 -12.78 -1.16
C ASP A 335 15.83 -12.34 -2.61
N LEU A 336 15.85 -11.04 -2.88
CA LEU A 336 15.76 -10.47 -4.23
C LEU A 336 16.91 -10.90 -5.14
N GLN A 337 18.15 -10.89 -4.64
CA GLN A 337 19.32 -11.35 -5.39
C GLN A 337 19.21 -12.84 -5.75
N ARG A 338 18.77 -13.67 -4.79
CA ARG A 338 18.64 -15.12 -4.96
C ARG A 338 17.35 -15.54 -5.68
N GLY A 339 16.33 -14.68 -5.71
CA GLY A 339 14.99 -15.02 -6.17
C GLY A 339 14.28 -16.04 -5.27
N ARG A 340 14.57 -16.01 -3.96
CA ARG A 340 14.03 -16.92 -2.94
C ARG A 340 13.60 -16.08 -1.75
N PHE A 341 12.33 -16.14 -1.35
CA PHE A 341 11.69 -15.15 -0.46
C PHE A 341 11.26 -15.69 0.90
N GLU A 342 11.80 -16.82 1.34
CA GLU A 342 11.35 -17.51 2.55
C GLU A 342 11.54 -16.63 3.80
N ARG A 343 12.66 -15.90 3.89
CA ARG A 343 12.92 -15.04 5.06
C ARG A 343 12.02 -13.79 5.04
N THR A 344 11.80 -13.20 3.86
CA THR A 344 10.84 -12.10 3.70
C THR A 344 9.42 -12.54 4.05
N GLN A 345 8.98 -13.71 3.58
CA GLN A 345 7.68 -14.30 3.96
C GLN A 345 7.55 -14.48 5.47
N GLN A 346 8.59 -15.06 6.11
CA GLN A 346 8.62 -15.24 7.55
C GLN A 346 8.49 -13.91 8.30
N ALA A 347 9.25 -12.88 7.88
CA ALA A 347 9.19 -11.55 8.51
C ALA A 347 7.79 -10.92 8.42
N LEU A 348 7.11 -11.06 7.28
CA LEU A 348 5.75 -10.54 7.10
C LEU A 348 4.73 -11.30 7.97
N ALA A 349 4.97 -12.59 8.24
CA ALA A 349 4.13 -13.43 9.09
C ALA A 349 4.39 -13.23 10.60
N GLU A 350 5.53 -12.67 10.99
CA GLU A 350 5.83 -12.29 12.39
C GLU A 350 4.97 -11.11 12.88
N CYS A 351 4.37 -10.37 11.95
CA CYS A 351 3.58 -9.19 12.20
C CYS A 351 2.13 -9.41 11.74
N ASP A 352 1.17 -9.17 12.63
CA ASP A 352 -0.27 -9.09 12.30
C ASP A 352 -0.78 -7.65 12.25
N GLU A 353 0.11 -6.69 12.54
CA GLU A 353 -0.23 -5.28 12.65
C GLU A 353 -0.74 -4.71 11.31
N PRO A 354 -1.69 -3.76 11.33
CA PRO A 354 -2.21 -3.11 10.13
C PRO A 354 -1.13 -2.43 9.28
N THR A 355 -0.07 -1.91 9.90
CA THR A 355 1.09 -1.33 9.21
C THR A 355 2.34 -2.14 9.52
N VAL A 356 3.17 -2.42 8.52
CA VAL A 356 4.48 -3.07 8.68
C VAL A 356 5.56 -2.15 8.13
N ILE A 357 6.70 -2.07 8.81
CA ILE A 357 7.89 -1.34 8.36
C ILE A 357 8.96 -2.35 7.95
N LEU A 358 9.43 -2.24 6.70
CA LEU A 358 10.63 -2.94 6.24
C LEU A 358 11.67 -1.91 5.81
N SER A 359 12.94 -2.12 6.16
CA SER A 359 13.97 -1.07 6.06
C SER A 359 15.34 -1.62 5.74
N THR A 360 15.88 -1.23 4.58
CA THR A 360 17.28 -1.43 4.21
C THR A 360 17.68 -0.53 3.04
N GLU A 361 18.79 0.21 3.17
CA GLU A 361 19.38 1.00 2.05
C GLU A 361 19.84 0.11 0.89
N GLY A 362 20.05 -1.19 1.15
CA GLY A 362 20.46 -2.13 0.13
C GLY A 362 19.45 -2.29 -1.01
N LEU A 363 18.17 -1.95 -0.79
CA LEU A 363 17.14 -1.95 -1.84
C LEU A 363 17.44 -0.93 -2.94
N THR A 364 17.96 0.24 -2.57
CA THR A 364 18.36 1.28 -3.52
C THR A 364 19.77 1.03 -4.04
N ASN A 365 20.70 0.63 -3.16
CA ASN A 365 22.08 0.33 -3.55
C ASN A 365 22.20 -0.78 -4.60
N HIS A 366 21.29 -1.76 -4.54
CA HIS A 366 21.23 -2.92 -5.44
C HIS A 366 20.04 -2.90 -6.40
N LEU A 367 19.31 -1.78 -6.51
CA LEU A 367 18.10 -1.68 -7.32
C LEU A 367 18.28 -2.24 -8.74
N TYR A 368 19.42 -1.91 -9.35
CA TYR A 368 19.77 -2.30 -10.72
C TYR A 368 20.46 -3.66 -10.82
N ASP A 369 20.71 -4.33 -9.71
CA ASP A 369 21.28 -5.68 -9.65
C ASP A 369 20.18 -6.76 -9.59
N PHE A 370 18.94 -6.37 -9.29
CA PHE A 370 17.82 -7.31 -9.14
C PHE A 370 17.29 -7.78 -10.48
N ARG A 371 17.06 -9.08 -10.60
CA ARG A 371 16.46 -9.68 -11.80
C ARG A 371 14.98 -9.27 -11.90
N PRO A 372 14.46 -8.93 -13.11
CA PRO A 372 13.05 -8.58 -13.28
C PRO A 372 12.07 -9.63 -12.75
N ALA A 373 12.38 -10.92 -12.91
CA ALA A 373 11.56 -12.01 -12.39
C ALA A 373 11.51 -12.03 -10.84
N ALA A 374 12.61 -11.68 -10.17
CA ALA A 374 12.64 -11.59 -8.72
C ALA A 374 11.81 -10.38 -8.23
N LEU A 375 11.90 -9.24 -8.90
CA LEU A 375 11.04 -8.07 -8.59
C LEU A 375 9.55 -8.39 -8.80
N GLN A 376 9.19 -9.14 -9.85
CA GLN A 376 7.82 -9.60 -10.05
C GLN A 376 7.35 -10.53 -8.94
N ALA A 377 8.17 -11.52 -8.56
CA ALA A 377 7.84 -12.42 -7.46
C ALA A 377 7.69 -11.68 -6.11
N PHE A 378 8.54 -10.67 -5.86
CA PHE A 378 8.44 -9.81 -4.69
C PHE A 378 7.13 -9.01 -4.67
N ARG A 379 6.70 -8.45 -5.81
CA ARG A 379 5.40 -7.77 -5.91
C ARG A 379 4.22 -8.71 -5.67
N THR A 380 4.27 -9.92 -6.23
CA THR A 380 3.24 -10.95 -5.99
C THR A 380 3.17 -11.34 -4.52
N LEU A 381 4.32 -11.51 -3.86
CA LEU A 381 4.37 -11.78 -2.42
C LEU A 381 3.69 -10.67 -1.59
N LEU A 382 3.74 -9.43 -2.07
CA LEU A 382 3.21 -8.25 -1.37
C LEU A 382 1.82 -7.82 -1.88
N GLU A 383 1.09 -8.66 -2.61
CA GLU A 383 -0.22 -8.29 -3.19
C GLU A 383 -1.27 -7.90 -2.14
N ASP A 384 -1.15 -8.49 -0.93
CA ASP A 384 -1.99 -8.19 0.24
C ASP A 384 -1.59 -6.88 0.95
N PHE A 385 -0.57 -6.16 0.45
CA PHE A 385 -0.10 -4.90 1.00
C PHE A 385 -0.35 -3.72 0.06
N GLU A 386 -0.80 -2.60 0.62
CA GLU A 386 -0.63 -1.28 0.03
C GLU A 386 0.76 -0.75 0.41
N ILE A 387 1.66 -0.65 -0.57
CA ILE A 387 3.06 -0.30 -0.33
C ILE A 387 3.26 1.21 -0.53
N SER A 388 3.79 1.89 0.49
CA SER A 388 4.32 3.24 0.40
C SER A 388 5.83 3.20 0.61
N ILE A 389 6.58 3.83 -0.29
CA ILE A 389 8.03 3.91 -0.17
C ILE A 389 8.41 5.14 0.65
N PHE A 390 9.32 4.98 1.60
CA PHE A 390 9.98 6.09 2.27
C PHE A 390 11.43 6.21 1.80
N MET A 391 11.81 7.37 1.28
CA MET A 391 13.16 7.63 0.77
C MET A 391 13.69 8.94 1.32
N THR A 392 14.83 8.89 2.01
CA THR A 392 15.60 10.08 2.33
C THR A 392 16.70 10.28 1.29
N TYR A 393 16.88 11.52 0.84
CA TYR A 393 17.96 11.93 -0.06
C TYR A 393 18.71 13.14 0.52
N ARG A 394 19.81 13.54 -0.11
CA ARG A 394 20.63 14.69 0.31
C ARG A 394 21.00 15.51 -0.90
N GLN A 395 21.51 16.71 -0.65
CA GLN A 395 22.16 17.52 -1.68
C GLN A 395 23.21 16.69 -2.45
N PRO A 396 23.17 16.67 -3.80
CA PRO A 396 23.95 15.74 -4.63
C PRO A 396 25.45 15.71 -4.32
N GLU A 397 26.07 16.87 -4.13
CA GLU A 397 27.51 16.97 -3.86
C GLU A 397 27.89 16.39 -2.48
N ALA A 398 27.10 16.70 -1.46
CA ALA A 398 27.30 16.20 -0.10
C ALA A 398 27.09 14.69 -0.03
N TRP A 399 26.08 14.19 -0.75
CA TRP A 399 25.84 12.77 -0.91
C TRP A 399 27.00 12.08 -1.63
N LEU A 400 27.43 12.61 -2.79
CA LEU A 400 28.51 12.04 -3.60
C LEU A 400 29.80 11.89 -2.80
N LYS A 401 30.21 12.93 -2.06
CA LYS A 401 31.39 12.88 -1.18
C LYS A 401 31.25 11.80 -0.10
N SER A 402 30.09 11.73 0.55
CA SER A 402 29.84 10.78 1.65
C SER A 402 29.77 9.32 1.16
N TYR A 403 29.14 9.11 0.00
CA TYR A 403 29.01 7.79 -0.61
C TYR A 403 30.34 7.32 -1.19
N HIS A 404 31.10 8.21 -1.82
CA HIS A 404 32.46 7.93 -2.29
C HIS A 404 33.35 7.42 -1.17
N LYS A 405 33.36 8.10 -0.01
CA LYS A 405 34.08 7.64 1.18
C LYS A 405 33.70 6.21 1.59
N GLN A 406 32.42 5.88 1.57
CA GLN A 406 31.97 4.52 1.89
C GLN A 406 32.43 3.49 0.87
N CYS A 407 32.27 3.76 -0.42
CA CYS A 407 32.66 2.82 -1.48
C CYS A 407 34.16 2.52 -1.48
N GLU A 408 34.99 3.53 -1.21
CA GLU A 408 36.44 3.39 -1.21
C GLU A 408 36.98 2.75 0.08
N ILE A 409 36.26 2.85 1.20
CA ILE A 409 36.61 2.14 2.44
C ILE A 409 36.10 0.70 2.41
N ASN A 410 34.92 0.43 1.82
CA ASN A 410 34.35 -0.91 1.74
C ASN A 410 35.34 -1.95 1.17
N PRO A 411 35.13 -3.26 1.46
CA PRO A 411 35.93 -4.31 0.83
C PRO A 411 35.90 -4.20 -0.69
N GLY A 412 37.07 -4.38 -1.31
CA GLY A 412 37.24 -4.27 -2.76
C GLY A 412 36.26 -5.17 -3.52
N ASN A 413 35.58 -4.60 -4.50
CA ASN A 413 34.60 -5.32 -5.31
C ASN A 413 34.44 -4.65 -6.67
N ASP A 414 34.87 -5.32 -7.73
CA ASP A 414 34.83 -4.78 -9.10
C ASP A 414 33.39 -4.56 -9.59
N ALA A 415 32.46 -5.46 -9.26
CA ALA A 415 31.06 -5.34 -9.67
C ALA A 415 30.38 -4.09 -9.09
N TYR A 416 30.81 -3.67 -7.89
CA TYR A 416 30.28 -2.50 -7.20
C TYR A 416 31.20 -1.28 -7.27
N HIS A 417 32.37 -1.41 -7.91
CA HIS A 417 33.42 -0.38 -8.00
C HIS A 417 33.85 0.12 -6.61
N TYR A 418 34.04 -0.81 -5.67
CA TYR A 418 34.50 -0.50 -4.31
C TYR A 418 36.02 -0.64 -4.21
N GLY A 419 36.64 0.29 -3.48
CA GLY A 419 38.09 0.29 -3.23
C GLY A 419 38.95 0.50 -4.48
N MET A 420 38.47 1.26 -5.47
CA MET A 420 39.14 1.43 -6.77
C MET A 420 40.19 2.56 -6.78
N GLY A 421 40.18 3.42 -5.75
CA GLY A 421 41.06 4.58 -5.65
C GLY A 421 40.69 5.71 -6.60
N LEU A 422 39.41 5.79 -7.02
CA LEU A 422 38.92 6.84 -7.89
C LEU A 422 38.92 8.18 -7.16
N ASP A 423 39.11 9.29 -7.88
CA ASP A 423 38.75 10.59 -7.32
C ASP A 423 37.23 10.81 -7.40
N VAL A 424 36.73 11.83 -6.71
CA VAL A 424 35.29 12.09 -6.64
C VAL A 424 34.67 12.39 -8.00
N ALA A 425 35.42 12.98 -8.93
CA ALA A 425 34.94 13.30 -10.27
C ALA A 425 34.76 12.02 -11.08
N ALA A 426 35.77 11.15 -11.13
CA ALA A 426 35.72 9.86 -11.80
C ALA A 426 34.67 8.94 -11.17
N PHE A 427 34.58 8.90 -9.83
CA PHE A 427 33.54 8.16 -9.11
C PHE A 427 32.14 8.63 -9.48
N GLY A 428 31.93 9.95 -9.58
CA GLY A 428 30.66 10.55 -10.02
C GLY A 428 30.26 10.19 -11.46
N GLN A 429 31.21 9.80 -12.31
CA GLN A 429 30.92 9.37 -13.69
C GLN A 429 30.53 7.89 -13.80
N LEU A 430 30.68 7.10 -12.74
CA LEU A 430 30.28 5.69 -12.78
C LEU A 430 28.78 5.56 -13.09
N PRO A 431 28.37 4.68 -14.02
CA PRO A 431 26.97 4.56 -14.42
C PRO A 431 26.01 4.33 -13.25
N ARG A 432 26.40 3.51 -12.27
CA ARG A 432 25.62 3.29 -11.03
C ARG A 432 25.45 4.58 -10.23
N VAL A 433 26.52 5.35 -10.06
CA VAL A 433 26.51 6.59 -9.26
C VAL A 433 25.65 7.64 -9.95
N ARG A 434 25.76 7.80 -11.28
CA ARG A 434 24.90 8.71 -12.05
C ARG A 434 23.41 8.40 -11.88
N ARG A 435 23.02 7.12 -11.87
CA ARG A 435 21.62 6.73 -11.62
C ARG A 435 21.15 7.07 -10.22
N LEU A 436 21.99 6.87 -9.20
CA LEU A 436 21.66 7.21 -7.82
C LEU A 436 21.57 8.73 -7.59
N LEU A 437 22.30 9.53 -8.38
CA LEU A 437 22.23 11.00 -8.34
C LEU A 437 20.98 11.57 -9.01
N ASP A 438 20.37 10.85 -9.96
CA ASP A 438 19.12 11.26 -10.58
C ASP A 438 17.93 10.89 -9.69
N ILE A 439 17.69 11.72 -8.68
CA ILE A 439 16.64 11.53 -7.68
C ILE A 439 15.25 11.47 -8.33
N GLY A 440 15.02 12.17 -9.44
CA GLY A 440 13.74 12.13 -10.16
C GLY A 440 13.48 10.76 -10.76
N MET A 441 14.49 10.25 -11.48
CA MET A 441 14.40 8.94 -12.13
C MET A 441 14.40 7.81 -11.09
N LEU A 442 15.27 7.89 -10.08
CA LEU A 442 15.38 6.91 -9.00
C LEU A 442 14.04 6.66 -8.28
N LYS A 443 13.23 7.70 -8.07
CA LYS A 443 11.88 7.58 -7.49
C LYS A 443 10.97 6.71 -8.36
N GLN A 444 10.95 6.96 -9.65
CA GLN A 444 10.12 6.20 -10.60
C GLN A 444 10.60 4.75 -10.71
N ASP A 445 11.92 4.53 -10.74
CA ASP A 445 12.50 3.18 -10.73
C ASP A 445 12.11 2.41 -9.46
N CYS A 446 12.15 3.05 -8.29
CA CYS A 446 11.74 2.42 -7.04
C CYS A 446 10.25 2.07 -7.03
N LEU A 447 9.38 2.99 -7.48
CA LEU A 447 7.93 2.75 -7.60
C LEU A 447 7.66 1.52 -8.48
N ALA A 448 8.29 1.47 -9.66
CA ALA A 448 8.12 0.37 -10.61
C ALA A 448 8.70 -0.95 -10.10
N ALA A 449 9.90 -0.91 -9.50
CA ALA A 449 10.57 -2.10 -8.99
C ALA A 449 9.76 -2.78 -7.89
N PHE A 450 9.25 -2.00 -6.93
CA PHE A 450 8.58 -2.54 -5.74
C PHE A 450 7.06 -2.56 -5.83
N GLY A 451 6.46 -2.05 -6.92
CA GLY A 451 4.99 -2.03 -7.09
C GLY A 451 4.29 -1.11 -6.09
N ALA A 452 4.96 -0.03 -5.70
CA ALA A 452 4.44 0.88 -4.68
C ALA A 452 3.42 1.86 -5.24
N LYS A 453 2.42 2.20 -4.40
CA LYS A 453 1.38 3.17 -4.72
C LYS A 453 1.94 4.59 -4.77
N GLU A 454 2.86 4.88 -3.86
CA GLU A 454 3.44 6.20 -3.69
C GLU A 454 4.87 6.13 -3.14
N ILE A 455 5.56 7.26 -3.24
CA ILE A 455 6.88 7.48 -2.64
C ILE A 455 6.90 8.81 -1.91
N VAL A 456 7.18 8.76 -0.62
CA VAL A 456 7.44 9.92 0.23
C VAL A 456 8.94 10.12 0.27
N ALA A 457 9.41 11.11 -0.50
CA ALA A 457 10.81 11.46 -0.59
C ALA A 457 11.10 12.77 0.14
N VAL A 458 12.02 12.76 1.10
CA VAL A 458 12.31 13.91 1.96
C VAL A 458 13.81 14.23 1.93
N ASP A 459 14.16 15.52 1.91
CA ASP A 459 15.56 15.93 2.09
C ASP A 459 15.98 15.58 3.52
N PHE A 460 17.18 15.02 3.67
CA PHE A 460 17.74 14.63 4.96
C PHE A 460 17.96 15.82 5.90
N ASP A 461 18.13 17.02 5.35
CA ASP A 461 18.31 18.22 6.16
C ASP A 461 16.96 18.83 6.63
N ASP A 462 15.82 18.32 6.13
CA ASP A 462 14.47 18.65 6.61
C ASP A 462 14.01 17.72 7.75
N ASP A 463 12.76 17.87 8.21
CA ASP A 463 12.13 16.98 9.22
C ASP A 463 11.74 15.60 8.63
N TRP A 464 12.73 14.85 8.14
CA TRP A 464 12.52 13.50 7.61
C TRP A 464 12.02 12.52 8.68
N ALA A 465 12.39 12.71 9.95
CA ALA A 465 11.95 11.85 11.05
C ALA A 465 10.45 12.00 11.32
N GLY A 466 9.95 13.24 11.39
CA GLY A 466 8.51 13.52 11.52
C GLY A 466 7.70 12.97 10.35
N ARG A 467 8.21 13.14 9.11
CA ARG A 467 7.54 12.62 7.90
C ARG A 467 7.50 11.11 7.84
N PHE A 468 8.54 10.42 8.31
CA PHE A 468 8.53 8.97 8.46
C PHE A 468 7.46 8.50 9.45
N VAL A 469 7.42 9.13 10.63
CA VAL A 469 6.46 8.83 11.71
C VAL A 469 5.03 9.04 11.26
N GLU A 470 4.76 10.16 10.57
CA GLU A 470 3.47 10.48 9.96
C GLU A 470 3.05 9.41 8.95
N LEU A 471 3.95 9.01 8.05
CA LEU A 471 3.68 7.98 7.04
C LEU A 471 3.35 6.62 7.67
N CYS A 472 4.06 6.25 8.74
CA CYS A 472 3.77 5.04 9.51
C CYS A 472 2.44 5.11 10.28
N GLY A 473 1.85 6.30 10.45
CA GLY A 473 0.68 6.52 11.28
C GLY A 473 0.98 6.46 12.78
N TYR A 474 2.26 6.62 13.17
CA TYR A 474 2.66 6.59 14.57
C TYR A 474 2.38 7.94 15.24
N ARG A 475 1.80 7.91 16.44
CA ARG A 475 1.53 9.09 17.26
C ARG A 475 2.50 9.11 18.45
N PRO A 476 3.61 9.86 18.38
CA PRO A 476 4.59 9.87 19.45
C PRO A 476 4.07 10.66 20.65
N ALA A 477 4.42 10.24 21.86
CA ALA A 477 4.10 10.95 23.10
C ALA A 477 4.96 12.21 23.33
N GLY A 478 5.98 12.43 22.49
CA GLY A 478 6.90 13.56 22.56
C GLY A 478 7.73 13.70 21.27
N PRO A 479 8.76 14.56 21.24
CA PRO A 479 9.60 14.74 20.06
C PRO A 479 10.30 13.44 19.65
N VAL A 480 10.31 13.15 18.35
CA VAL A 480 11.03 12.00 17.79
C VAL A 480 12.42 12.45 17.39
N VAL A 481 13.44 11.92 18.07
CA VAL A 481 14.84 12.23 17.79
C VAL A 481 15.55 10.97 17.31
N MET A 482 16.02 11.00 16.06
CA MET A 482 16.83 9.93 15.48
C MET A 482 18.29 10.37 15.42
N GLY A 483 19.06 10.01 16.45
CA GLY A 483 20.47 10.43 16.60
C GLY A 483 21.39 9.90 15.50
N ARG A 484 22.46 10.64 15.18
CA ARG A 484 23.47 10.21 14.21
C ARG A 484 24.26 9.02 14.75
N VAL A 485 24.21 7.91 14.03
CA VAL A 485 24.88 6.66 14.46
C VAL A 485 26.31 6.52 13.92
N ASN A 486 26.60 7.11 12.76
CA ASN A 486 27.90 6.93 12.08
C ASN A 486 28.60 8.28 11.82
N GLU A 487 29.89 8.31 12.14
CA GLU A 487 30.80 9.40 11.83
C GLU A 487 31.51 9.14 10.49
N SER A 488 31.78 10.20 9.72
CA SER A 488 32.55 10.10 8.47
C SER A 488 34.03 10.30 8.79
N VAL A 489 34.92 9.66 8.03
CA VAL A 489 36.36 9.88 8.20
C VAL A 489 36.74 11.32 7.78
N PRO A 490 37.74 11.94 8.43
CA PRO A 490 38.33 13.20 7.97
C PRO A 490 38.86 13.10 6.54
N ASP A 491 38.91 14.24 5.83
CA ASP A 491 39.35 14.27 4.42
C ASP A 491 40.80 13.80 4.24
N TRP A 492 41.69 14.16 5.15
CA TRP A 492 43.09 13.71 5.10
C TRP A 492 43.25 12.19 5.26
N ILE A 493 42.39 11.54 6.06
CA ILE A 493 42.36 10.07 6.15
C ILE A 493 41.82 9.48 4.87
N PHE A 494 40.80 10.10 4.29
CA PHE A 494 40.22 9.63 3.05
C PHE A 494 41.21 9.71 1.88
N ASP A 495 42.03 10.76 1.80
CA ASP A 495 43.09 10.87 0.80
C ASP A 495 44.09 9.71 0.90
N ALA A 496 44.42 9.28 2.12
CA ALA A 496 45.26 8.11 2.32
C ALA A 496 44.58 6.80 1.89
N VAL A 497 43.27 6.64 2.16
CA VAL A 497 42.49 5.50 1.64
C VAL A 497 42.59 5.44 0.11
N LEU A 498 42.45 6.57 -0.58
CA LEU A 498 42.58 6.63 -2.04
C LEU A 498 43.98 6.23 -2.50
N ARG A 499 45.04 6.73 -1.84
CA ARG A 499 46.44 6.38 -2.16
C ARG A 499 46.72 4.90 -1.95
N ILE A 500 46.20 4.30 -0.88
CA ILE A 500 46.29 2.85 -0.60
C ILE A 500 45.60 2.06 -1.72
N ASN A 501 44.36 2.42 -2.07
CA ASN A 501 43.60 1.71 -3.10
C ASN A 501 44.30 1.78 -4.48
N ARG A 502 44.96 2.90 -4.81
CA ARG A 502 45.75 3.06 -6.04
C ARG A 502 46.99 2.17 -6.12
N GLN A 503 47.49 1.66 -4.99
CA GLN A 503 48.59 0.69 -4.97
C GLN A 503 48.14 -0.71 -5.44
N LYS A 504 46.82 -0.96 -5.56
CA LYS A 504 46.26 -2.26 -6.01
C LYS A 504 46.80 -3.45 -5.21
N LEU A 505 46.87 -3.28 -3.89
CA LEU A 505 47.40 -4.29 -2.98
C LEU A 505 46.48 -5.52 -2.90
N PRO A 506 47.05 -6.71 -2.62
CA PRO A 506 46.26 -7.87 -2.19
C PRO A 506 45.35 -7.53 -1.01
N ALA A 507 44.24 -8.27 -0.86
CA ALA A 507 43.21 -7.96 0.14
C ALA A 507 43.74 -7.95 1.58
N GLU A 508 44.70 -8.81 1.90
CA GLU A 508 45.38 -8.90 3.19
C GLU A 508 46.22 -7.66 3.46
N ALA A 509 47.05 -7.25 2.50
CA ALA A 509 47.88 -6.05 2.60
C ALA A 509 47.01 -4.78 2.67
N ARG A 510 45.96 -4.66 1.86
CA ARG A 510 45.01 -3.55 1.94
C ARG A 510 44.33 -3.50 3.31
N THR A 511 43.90 -4.64 3.84
CA THR A 511 43.31 -4.72 5.18
C THR A 511 44.29 -4.22 6.25
N ALA A 512 45.56 -4.62 6.17
CA ALA A 512 46.59 -4.14 7.08
C ALA A 512 46.76 -2.63 6.97
N TRP A 513 46.91 -2.06 5.76
CA TRP A 513 47.06 -0.62 5.57
C TRP A 513 45.84 0.20 6.01
N LEU A 514 44.61 -0.28 5.82
CA LEU A 514 43.44 0.41 6.37
C LEU A 514 43.37 0.30 7.90
N GLY A 515 43.87 -0.81 8.46
CA GLY A 515 44.05 -0.97 9.90
C GLY A 515 45.10 -0.02 10.49
N THR A 516 46.20 0.25 9.78
CA THR A 516 47.19 1.25 10.24
C THR A 516 46.56 2.64 10.30
N LEU A 517 45.78 3.04 9.28
CA LEU A 517 45.07 4.32 9.30
C LEU A 517 44.18 4.46 10.54
N GLN A 518 43.46 3.39 10.91
CA GLN A 518 42.64 3.39 12.12
C GLN A 518 43.48 3.59 13.38
N ARG A 519 44.62 2.91 13.53
CA ARG A 519 45.47 3.05 14.72
C ARG A 519 46.08 4.44 14.86
N VAL A 520 46.43 5.06 13.74
CA VAL A 520 47.04 6.41 13.69
C VAL A 520 46.02 7.47 14.04
N SER A 521 44.82 7.36 13.48
CA SER A 521 43.80 8.40 13.59
C SER A 521 42.79 8.19 14.71
N ALA A 522 42.73 6.99 15.28
CA ALA A 522 41.78 6.58 16.31
C ALA A 522 40.32 6.95 15.96
N THR A 523 39.92 6.84 14.68
CA THR A 523 38.57 7.25 14.27
C THR A 523 37.47 6.40 14.92
N ARG A 524 36.25 6.94 14.99
CA ARG A 524 35.04 6.17 15.32
C ARG A 524 34.38 5.53 14.09
N HIS A 525 35.08 5.46 12.95
CA HIS A 525 34.52 4.90 11.73
C HIS A 525 34.52 3.37 11.80
N SER A 526 33.32 2.77 11.87
CA SER A 526 33.12 1.33 12.06
C SER A 526 33.88 0.46 11.05
N GLY A 527 33.95 0.86 9.78
CA GLY A 527 34.69 0.12 8.76
C GLY A 527 36.21 0.10 9.01
N LEU A 528 36.79 1.20 9.49
CA LEU A 528 38.23 1.27 9.76
C LEU A 528 38.58 0.50 11.04
N MET A 529 37.73 0.60 12.07
CA MET A 529 37.81 -0.23 13.27
C MET A 529 37.79 -1.73 12.95
N GLN A 530 36.96 -2.16 11.99
CA GLN A 530 36.92 -3.56 11.55
C GLN A 530 38.21 -4.00 10.84
N TYR A 531 38.85 -3.13 10.07
CA TYR A 531 40.14 -3.45 9.44
C TYR A 531 41.25 -3.61 10.47
N ASP A 532 41.33 -2.74 11.47
CA ASP A 532 42.28 -2.88 12.58
C ASP A 532 42.06 -4.17 13.38
N LEU A 533 40.82 -4.43 13.77
CA LEU A 533 40.46 -5.65 14.48
C LEU A 533 40.86 -6.88 13.66
N LYS A 534 40.46 -6.94 12.39
CA LYS A 534 40.78 -8.06 11.51
C LYS A 534 42.28 -8.24 11.34
N ALA A 535 43.01 -7.17 11.07
CA ALA A 535 44.46 -7.22 10.89
C ALA A 535 45.17 -7.70 12.16
N THR A 536 44.69 -7.29 13.34
CA THR A 536 45.19 -7.76 14.63
C THR A 536 44.91 -9.25 14.82
N THR A 537 43.64 -9.67 14.74
CA THR A 537 43.23 -11.03 15.08
C THR A 537 43.72 -12.08 14.09
N THR A 538 44.07 -11.68 12.87
CA THR A 538 44.54 -12.58 11.81
C THR A 538 46.03 -12.39 11.44
N GLY A 539 46.75 -11.55 12.19
CA GLY A 539 48.19 -11.36 12.02
C GLY A 539 48.58 -10.75 10.66
N LEU A 540 47.76 -9.83 10.12
CA LEU A 540 47.98 -9.28 8.77
C LEU A 540 49.04 -8.18 8.72
N TRP A 541 49.54 -7.71 9.86
CA TRP A 541 50.58 -6.68 9.93
C TRP A 541 51.88 -7.07 9.20
N ARG A 542 52.16 -8.37 9.08
CA ARG A 542 53.28 -8.90 8.27
C ARG A 542 53.19 -8.58 6.77
N HIS A 543 52.03 -8.17 6.29
CA HIS A 543 51.80 -7.80 4.89
C HIS A 543 51.99 -6.29 4.63
N LEU A 544 52.39 -5.51 5.64
CA LEU A 544 52.79 -4.12 5.45
C LEU A 544 54.16 -4.05 4.75
N ASP A 545 54.28 -3.14 3.78
CA ASP A 545 55.51 -2.87 3.04
C ASP A 545 55.99 -1.44 3.35
N PRO A 546 57.01 -1.25 4.21
CA PRO A 546 57.51 0.07 4.58
C PRO A 546 57.89 0.96 3.40
N SER A 547 58.22 0.40 2.24
CA SER A 547 58.55 1.20 1.04
C SER A 547 57.36 1.96 0.46
N LEU A 548 56.13 1.62 0.87
CA LEU A 548 54.90 2.31 0.43
C LEU A 548 54.53 3.50 1.30
N ILE A 549 55.22 3.72 2.43
CA ILE A 549 54.95 4.82 3.36
C ILE A 549 54.95 6.16 2.62
N GLU A 550 56.00 6.47 1.85
CA GLU A 550 56.13 7.74 1.11
C GLU A 550 55.06 7.91 0.02
N LYS A 551 54.45 6.81 -0.44
CA LYS A 551 53.36 6.83 -1.44
C LYS A 551 51.98 6.99 -0.81
N ILE A 552 51.84 6.63 0.46
CA ILE A 552 50.57 6.62 1.20
C ILE A 552 50.46 7.87 2.07
N ALA A 553 51.49 8.17 2.87
CA ALA A 553 51.56 9.35 3.70
C ALA A 553 52.00 10.57 2.89
N THR A 554 51.56 11.75 3.32
CA THR A 554 52.11 13.04 2.88
C THR A 554 52.90 13.67 4.03
N PRO A 555 53.88 14.56 3.75
CA PRO A 555 54.52 15.35 4.80
C PRO A 555 53.51 16.39 5.32
N ASP A 556 52.73 15.99 6.31
CA ASP A 556 51.77 16.83 7.05
C ASP A 556 51.88 16.47 8.53
N ASP A 557 51.74 17.45 9.41
CA ASP A 557 51.86 17.32 10.87
C ASP A 557 50.91 16.25 11.45
N CYS A 558 49.85 15.93 10.71
CA CYS A 558 48.89 14.87 11.04
C CYS A 558 49.46 13.44 10.96
N TRP A 559 50.64 13.22 10.33
CA TRP A 559 51.27 11.90 10.14
C TRP A 559 52.47 11.65 11.06
N ASN A 560 52.65 12.46 12.10
CA ASN A 560 53.75 12.33 13.06
C ASN A 560 53.76 10.93 13.71
N GLY A 561 54.89 10.22 13.58
CA GLY A 561 55.07 8.88 14.12
C GLY A 561 54.49 7.73 13.27
N TYR A 562 53.92 8.02 12.09
CA TYR A 562 53.36 6.99 11.20
C TYR A 562 54.38 5.91 10.83
N ASP A 563 55.59 6.31 10.44
CA ASP A 563 56.67 5.40 10.06
C ASP A 563 57.10 4.50 11.21
N GLY A 564 57.20 5.10 12.42
CA GLY A 564 57.51 4.38 13.65
C GLY A 564 56.44 3.33 13.93
N LEU A 565 55.16 3.73 13.89
CA LEU A 565 54.05 2.82 14.09
C LEU A 565 54.06 1.66 13.08
N VAL A 566 54.25 1.93 11.78
CA VAL A 566 54.28 0.87 10.76
C VAL A 566 55.40 -0.13 11.05
N ARG A 567 56.60 0.35 11.42
CA ARG A 567 57.74 -0.50 11.79
C ARG A 567 57.43 -1.33 13.05
N ASP A 568 56.81 -0.71 14.06
CA ASP A 568 56.43 -1.38 15.31
C ASP A 568 55.38 -2.47 15.07
N LEU A 569 54.39 -2.22 14.19
CA LEU A 569 53.38 -3.21 13.82
C LEU A 569 53.99 -4.40 13.08
N ILE A 570 54.96 -4.18 12.19
CA ILE A 570 55.68 -5.24 11.49
C ILE A 570 56.52 -6.06 12.49
N ALA A 571 57.23 -5.39 13.39
CA ALA A 571 58.04 -6.05 14.43
C ALA A 571 57.17 -6.90 15.37
N ALA A 572 56.01 -6.39 15.77
CA ALA A 572 55.03 -7.13 16.57
C ALA A 572 54.43 -8.34 15.82
N ALA A 573 54.36 -8.29 14.48
CA ALA A 573 53.91 -9.40 13.66
C ALA A 573 54.94 -10.54 13.54
N GLY A 574 56.22 -10.21 13.69
CA GLY A 574 57.36 -11.14 13.61
C GLY A 574 57.73 -11.78 14.95
N THR A 575 57.14 -11.35 16.05
CA THR A 575 57.35 -11.94 17.38
C THR A 575 56.26 -12.97 17.69
N PRO A 576 56.58 -14.23 18.02
CA PRO A 576 55.59 -15.30 18.22
C PRO A 576 54.60 -15.09 19.39
N ASP A 577 54.85 -14.14 20.29
CA ASP A 577 54.22 -14.11 21.62
C ASP A 577 53.10 -13.07 21.82
N MET A 578 52.63 -12.41 20.76
CA MET A 578 51.46 -11.51 20.83
C MET A 578 50.16 -12.18 20.38
N ILE A 579 49.84 -13.33 21.00
CA ILE A 579 48.45 -13.77 21.20
C ILE A 579 48.18 -13.58 22.70
N CYS A 580 47.51 -12.48 23.07
CA CYS A 580 47.20 -12.16 24.47
C CYS A 580 46.51 -13.32 25.22
N PRO A 581 46.91 -13.62 26.47
CA PRO A 581 46.02 -14.21 27.45
C PRO A 581 45.27 -13.10 28.19
N GLY A 582 43.95 -13.10 28.10
CA GLY A 582 43.13 -12.05 28.70
C GLY A 582 41.69 -12.48 28.96
N THR A 583 41.48 -13.54 29.75
CA THR A 583 40.28 -13.69 30.57
C THR A 583 40.64 -14.40 31.88
N ALA A 584 40.73 -13.63 32.95
CA ALA A 584 40.64 -14.14 34.31
C ALA A 584 39.33 -13.63 34.91
N THR A 585 38.47 -14.56 35.34
CA THR A 585 37.86 -14.65 36.69
C THR A 585 36.78 -15.73 36.65
N GLY A 586 36.88 -16.71 37.55
CA GLY A 586 35.89 -17.77 37.71
C GLY A 586 36.41 -18.93 38.56
N THR A 587 36.74 -18.65 39.82
CA THR A 587 36.82 -19.65 40.88
C THR A 587 35.48 -20.39 40.99
N GLU A 588 35.48 -21.73 40.96
CA GLU A 588 34.96 -22.57 42.05
C GLU A 588 35.03 -24.07 41.73
N THR A 589 35.62 -24.79 42.69
CA THR A 589 35.32 -26.15 43.16
C THR A 589 35.25 -27.31 42.18
N GLY A 590 36.23 -28.20 42.29
CA GLY A 590 36.21 -29.51 41.64
C GLY A 590 35.27 -30.52 42.27
N THR A 591 35.08 -31.64 41.58
CA THR A 591 35.11 -33.00 42.13
C THR A 591 35.36 -33.97 41.00
N ALA A 592 36.12 -35.01 41.33
CA ALA A 592 36.54 -36.09 40.47
C ALA A 592 35.37 -36.97 40.01
N THR A 593 35.52 -37.61 38.84
CA THR A 593 35.59 -39.09 38.64
C THR A 593 35.15 -39.47 37.23
N GLY A 594 35.76 -40.54 36.70
CA GLY A 594 35.03 -41.46 35.83
C GLY A 594 35.43 -41.48 34.36
N THR A 595 36.53 -42.16 34.06
CA THR A 595 36.71 -42.94 32.82
C THR A 595 35.45 -43.72 32.43
N LYS A 596 35.04 -43.67 31.15
CA LYS A 596 34.56 -44.86 30.43
C LYS A 596 34.54 -44.66 28.90
N THR A 597 35.16 -45.65 28.29
CA THR A 597 35.18 -46.08 26.89
C THR A 597 33.82 -46.54 26.37
N ALA A 598 33.76 -46.71 25.04
CA ALA A 598 32.77 -47.38 24.17
C ALA A 598 31.91 -46.38 23.34
N ALA A 599 32.14 -46.21 22.05
CA ALA A 599 31.92 -47.14 20.92
C ALA A 599 30.44 -47.26 20.48
N THR A 600 30.31 -47.31 19.16
CA THR A 600 29.25 -47.90 18.33
C THR A 600 27.97 -47.09 17.97
N VAL A 601 27.89 -46.78 16.66
CA VAL A 601 26.91 -47.33 15.68
C VAL A 601 25.65 -46.51 15.34
N THR A 602 25.72 -46.01 14.10
CA THR A 602 24.71 -45.98 13.01
C THR A 602 23.26 -45.60 13.28
N GLY A 603 22.70 -44.81 12.36
CA GLY A 603 21.28 -44.91 12.04
C GLY A 603 20.75 -43.74 11.22
N ARG A 604 20.62 -43.97 9.91
CA ARG A 604 19.82 -43.13 9.00
C ARG A 604 18.34 -43.12 9.44
N ALA A 605 17.73 -41.94 9.37
CA ALA A 605 16.51 -41.67 8.61
C ALA A 605 16.49 -40.17 8.27
#